data_AF-A0A7W8EBX2-F1
#
_entry.id   AF-A0A7W8EBX2-F1
#
_cell.length_a   1.000
_cell.length_b   1.000
_cell.length_c   1.000
_cell.angle_alpha   90.00
_cell.angle_beta   90.00
_cell.angle_gamma   90.00
#
_symmetry.space_group_name_H-M   'P 1'
#
loop_
_entity.id
_entity.type
_entity.pdbx_description
1 polymer ?
#
loop_
_entity_poly.entity_id
_entity_poly.type
_entity_poly.pdbx_seq_one_letter_code
_entity_poly.pdbx_strand_id
1 'polypeptide(L)'
;MSDEAEDDFDSIIRDITPYVMKSLEGKGFFVSLEELIFNKGADNPIGCKHDFTHATALLIKAGYTAEDREDIFAVMRSRGGFCDCEILYNALEESLPRERYWKTRAAELKQNKQ
;
A
#
# COMPACT_ATOMS: atom_id res chain seq x y z
N MET A 1 17.80 -8.10 -19.12
CA MET A 1 16.67 -7.55 -19.90
C MET A 1 17.22 -6.34 -20.66
N SER A 2 16.77 -6.08 -21.87
CA SER A 2 17.18 -4.88 -22.61
C SER A 2 16.51 -3.65 -21.99
N ASP A 3 17.23 -2.53 -21.91
CA ASP A 3 16.72 -1.27 -21.33
C ASP A 3 15.36 -0.84 -21.93
N GLU A 4 15.12 -1.13 -23.20
CA GLU A 4 13.85 -0.85 -23.91
C GLU A 4 12.63 -1.60 -23.35
N ALA A 5 12.82 -2.79 -22.77
CA ALA A 5 11.72 -3.60 -22.22
C ALA A 5 11.32 -3.13 -20.81
N GLU A 6 12.24 -2.51 -20.07
CA GLU A 6 11.97 -1.91 -18.76
C GLU A 6 11.23 -0.58 -18.93
N ASP A 7 11.61 0.23 -19.92
CA ASP A 7 10.92 1.49 -20.25
C ASP A 7 9.45 1.29 -20.66
N ASP A 8 9.14 0.24 -21.41
CA ASP A 8 7.77 -0.09 -21.82
C ASP A 8 6.90 -0.50 -20.62
N PHE A 9 7.46 -1.33 -19.73
CA PHE A 9 6.78 -1.75 -18.50
C PHE A 9 6.49 -0.56 -17.57
N ASP A 10 7.47 0.31 -17.34
CA ASP A 10 7.28 1.51 -16.51
C ASP A 10 6.24 2.47 -17.10
N SER A 11 6.16 2.56 -18.44
CA SER A 11 5.11 3.32 -19.11
C SER A 11 3.73 2.73 -18.86
N ILE A 12 3.58 1.40 -19.03
CA ILE A 12 2.32 0.69 -18.77
C ILE A 12 1.90 0.90 -17.31
N ILE A 13 2.81 0.71 -16.36
CA ILE A 13 2.52 0.90 -14.93
C ILE A 13 2.03 2.32 -14.65
N ARG A 14 2.69 3.33 -15.21
CA ARG A 14 2.27 4.73 -15.06
C ARG A 14 0.85 4.96 -15.61
N ASP A 15 0.54 4.38 -16.76
CA ASP A 15 -0.74 4.56 -17.44
C ASP A 15 -1.90 3.86 -16.69
N ILE A 16 -1.66 2.67 -16.11
CA ILE A 16 -2.70 1.93 -15.36
C ILE A 16 -2.87 2.41 -13.91
N THR A 17 -1.82 3.00 -13.32
CA THR A 17 -1.82 3.46 -11.91
C THR A 17 -3.08 4.25 -11.53
N PRO A 18 -3.50 5.32 -12.23
CA PRO A 18 -4.68 6.09 -11.83
C PRO A 18 -5.98 5.25 -11.82
N TYR A 19 -6.12 4.29 -12.75
CA TYR A 19 -7.29 3.41 -12.81
C TYR A 19 -7.28 2.38 -11.68
N VAL A 20 -6.13 1.78 -11.40
CA VAL A 20 -5.94 0.86 -10.28
C VAL A 20 -6.26 1.55 -8.96
N MET A 21 -5.66 2.72 -8.71
CA MET A 21 -5.86 3.46 -7.46
C MET A 21 -7.34 3.83 -7.26
N LYS A 22 -8.00 4.34 -8.31
CA LYS A 22 -9.44 4.67 -8.27
C LYS A 22 -10.32 3.44 -8.03
N SER A 23 -9.98 2.31 -8.63
CA SER A 23 -10.73 1.05 -8.46
C SER A 23 -10.62 0.53 -7.02
N LEU A 24 -9.42 0.59 -6.43
CA LEU A 24 -9.17 0.19 -5.04
C LEU A 24 -9.88 1.12 -4.04
N GLU A 25 -9.81 2.43 -4.27
CA GLU A 25 -10.52 3.43 -3.47
C GLU A 25 -12.04 3.20 -3.52
N GLY A 26 -12.60 3.02 -4.73
CA GLY A 26 -14.04 2.77 -4.91
C GLY A 26 -14.54 1.48 -4.24
N LYS A 27 -13.66 0.54 -3.93
CA LYS A 27 -13.97 -0.69 -3.18
C LYS A 27 -13.63 -0.61 -1.68
N GLY A 28 -13.13 0.53 -1.19
CA GLY A 28 -12.72 0.69 0.21
C GLY A 28 -11.56 -0.22 0.61
N PHE A 29 -10.70 -0.59 -0.35
CA PHE A 29 -9.60 -1.54 -0.13
C PHE A 29 -8.65 -1.06 0.98
N PHE A 30 -8.19 0.19 0.89
CA PHE A 30 -7.21 0.75 1.82
C PHE A 30 -7.74 0.88 3.24
N VAL A 31 -9.01 1.28 3.40
CA VAL A 31 -9.68 1.33 4.71
C VAL A 31 -9.75 -0.08 5.31
N SER A 32 -10.14 -1.07 4.51
CA SER A 32 -10.23 -2.46 4.97
C SER A 32 -8.85 -3.02 5.34
N LEU A 33 -7.82 -2.68 4.58
CA LEU A 33 -6.45 -3.10 4.85
C LEU A 33 -5.89 -2.42 6.10
N GLU A 34 -6.18 -1.13 6.29
CA GLU A 34 -5.85 -0.38 7.51
C GLU A 34 -6.49 -1.02 8.73
N GLU A 35 -7.79 -1.36 8.70
CA GLU A 35 -8.46 -1.99 9.84
C GLU A 35 -7.87 -3.35 10.24
N LEU A 36 -7.36 -4.11 9.27
CA LEU A 36 -6.72 -5.42 9.51
C LEU A 36 -5.31 -5.28 10.12
N ILE A 37 -4.56 -4.27 9.68
CA ILE A 37 -3.16 -4.10 10.08
C ILE A 37 -3.04 -3.23 11.33
N PHE A 38 -3.80 -2.15 11.39
CA PHE A 38 -3.85 -1.18 12.47
C PHE A 38 -5.22 -1.28 13.12
N ASN A 39 -5.35 -2.14 14.13
CA ASN A 39 -6.58 -2.30 14.89
C ASN A 39 -7.14 -0.92 15.28
N LYS A 40 -8.23 -0.52 14.62
CA LYS A 40 -8.86 0.81 14.59
C LYS A 40 -8.04 1.93 15.23
N GLY A 41 -7.01 2.37 14.51
CA GLY A 41 -6.26 3.57 14.86
C GLY A 41 -5.07 3.35 15.79
N ALA A 42 -4.59 2.13 15.93
CA ALA A 42 -3.28 1.86 16.50
C ALA A 42 -2.17 2.54 15.68
N ASP A 43 -1.14 3.05 16.36
CA ASP A 43 -0.01 3.73 15.72
C ASP A 43 0.99 2.75 15.09
N ASN A 44 0.93 1.48 15.46
CA ASN A 44 1.83 0.43 14.99
C ASN A 44 1.07 -0.73 14.34
N PRO A 45 1.60 -1.31 13.26
CA PRO A 45 0.99 -2.45 12.60
C PRO A 45 1.10 -3.67 13.51
N ILE A 46 0.01 -4.43 13.63
CA ILE A 46 0.01 -5.68 14.38
C ILE A 46 0.73 -6.73 13.56
N GLY A 47 2.03 -6.90 13.81
CA GLY A 47 2.81 -8.01 13.28
C GLY A 47 2.84 -8.06 11.76
N CYS A 48 3.33 -6.99 11.12
CA CYS A 48 3.56 -6.98 9.66
C CYS A 48 4.47 -8.17 9.30
N LYS A 49 3.95 -9.09 8.48
CA LYS A 49 4.66 -10.31 8.08
C LYS A 49 5.61 -10.11 6.91
N HIS A 50 5.71 -8.87 6.41
CA HIS A 50 6.45 -8.54 5.19
C HIS A 50 5.95 -9.34 3.97
N ASP A 51 4.64 -9.61 3.94
CA ASP A 51 3.96 -10.28 2.84
C ASP A 51 2.68 -9.53 2.44
N PHE A 52 1.96 -10.05 1.46
CA PHE A 52 0.70 -9.51 0.93
C PHE A 52 -0.52 -10.35 1.36
N THR A 53 -0.47 -11.06 2.49
CA THR A 53 -1.53 -12.00 2.88
C THR A 53 -2.88 -11.30 2.99
N HIS A 54 -2.93 -10.14 3.66
CA HIS A 54 -4.17 -9.40 3.87
C HIS A 54 -4.64 -8.71 2.59
N ALA A 55 -3.73 -8.05 1.86
CA ALA A 55 -4.05 -7.45 0.57
C ALA A 55 -4.61 -8.49 -0.41
N THR A 56 -3.96 -9.65 -0.53
CA THR A 56 -4.41 -10.73 -1.44
C THR A 56 -5.82 -11.21 -1.08
N ALA A 57 -6.10 -11.45 0.20
CA ALA A 57 -7.41 -11.88 0.65
C ALA A 57 -8.51 -10.84 0.36
N LEU A 58 -8.21 -9.55 0.58
CA LEU A 58 -9.13 -8.46 0.26
C LEU A 58 -9.39 -8.35 -1.25
N LEU A 59 -8.35 -8.46 -2.09
CA LEU A 59 -8.49 -8.41 -3.54
C LEU A 59 -9.31 -9.58 -4.08
N ILE A 60 -9.09 -10.80 -3.58
CA ILE A 60 -9.91 -11.97 -3.92
C ILE A 60 -11.37 -11.74 -3.54
N LYS A 61 -11.63 -11.27 -2.30
CA LYS A 61 -12.99 -10.98 -1.83
C LYS A 61 -13.67 -9.89 -2.66
N ALA A 62 -12.90 -8.93 -3.17
CA ALA A 62 -13.37 -7.86 -4.03
C ALA A 62 -13.66 -8.30 -5.49
N GLY A 63 -13.39 -9.57 -5.83
CA GLY A 63 -13.66 -10.16 -7.14
C GLY A 63 -12.56 -9.94 -8.18
N TYR A 64 -11.37 -9.50 -7.78
CA TYR A 64 -10.24 -9.36 -8.71
C TYR A 64 -9.68 -10.73 -9.10
N THR A 65 -9.37 -10.89 -10.38
CA THR A 65 -8.76 -12.10 -10.93
C THR A 65 -7.28 -12.22 -10.54
N ALA A 66 -6.61 -13.30 -10.93
CA ALA A 66 -5.18 -13.44 -10.68
C ALA A 66 -4.35 -12.39 -11.43
N GLU A 67 -4.70 -12.17 -12.69
CA GLU A 67 -4.07 -11.16 -13.57
C GLU A 67 -4.27 -9.75 -13.01
N ASP A 68 -5.51 -9.38 -12.63
CA ASP A 68 -5.78 -8.09 -11.99
C ASP A 68 -4.90 -7.86 -10.74
N ARG A 69 -4.69 -8.92 -9.94
CA ARG A 69 -3.88 -8.82 -8.73
C ARG A 69 -2.40 -8.62 -9.04
N GLU A 70 -1.88 -9.22 -10.11
CA GLU A 70 -0.49 -9.00 -10.55
C GLU A 70 -0.27 -7.54 -10.95
N ASP A 71 -1.16 -6.97 -11.76
CA ASP A 71 -1.12 -5.57 -12.15
C ASP A 71 -1.25 -4.63 -10.95
N ILE A 72 -2.19 -4.93 -10.03
CA ILE A 72 -2.36 -4.17 -8.80
C ILE A 72 -1.07 -4.20 -7.97
N PHE A 73 -0.47 -5.37 -7.77
CA PHE A 73 0.77 -5.46 -7.00
C PHE A 73 1.97 -4.82 -7.70
N ALA A 74 2.02 -4.82 -9.04
CA ALA A 74 3.03 -4.08 -9.78
C ALA A 74 2.90 -2.57 -9.53
N VAL A 75 1.68 -2.02 -9.56
CA VAL A 75 1.40 -0.63 -9.18
C VAL A 75 1.75 -0.35 -7.72
N MET A 76 1.45 -1.25 -6.79
CA MET A 76 1.83 -1.05 -5.39
C MET A 76 3.35 -0.99 -5.23
N ARG A 77 4.10 -1.89 -5.87
CA ARG A 77 5.56 -1.96 -5.79
C ARG A 77 6.24 -0.76 -6.44
N SER A 78 5.74 -0.27 -7.58
CA SER A 78 6.27 0.95 -8.21
C SER A 78 6.11 2.18 -7.31
N ARG A 79 5.16 2.14 -6.37
CA ARG A 79 4.92 3.15 -5.35
C ARG A 79 5.50 2.78 -3.97
N GLY A 80 6.38 1.77 -3.91
CA GLY A 80 7.10 1.38 -2.69
C GLY A 80 6.33 0.50 -1.70
N GLY A 81 5.21 -0.11 -2.11
CA GLY A 81 4.43 -1.05 -1.32
C GLY A 81 4.84 -2.51 -1.54
N PHE A 82 5.88 -2.99 -0.84
CA PHE A 82 6.36 -4.38 -0.97
C PHE A 82 5.73 -5.36 0.03
N CYS A 83 4.94 -4.86 0.96
CA CYS A 83 4.11 -5.65 1.85
C CYS A 83 2.84 -4.88 2.27
N ASP A 84 1.94 -5.57 2.96
CA ASP A 84 0.68 -5.05 3.49
C ASP A 84 0.83 -3.70 4.22
N CYS A 85 1.83 -3.54 5.09
CA CYS A 85 2.04 -2.29 5.82
C CYS A 85 2.66 -1.18 4.94
N GLU A 86 3.55 -1.52 4.01
CA GLU A 86 4.16 -0.56 3.08
C GLU A 86 3.18 -0.06 2.01
N ILE A 87 2.17 -0.85 1.64
CA ILE A 87 1.07 -0.36 0.81
C ILE A 87 0.41 0.85 1.50
N LEU A 88 0.15 0.75 2.81
CA LEU A 88 -0.46 1.83 3.56
C LEU A 88 0.50 2.99 3.80
N TYR A 89 1.80 2.74 4.00
CA TYR A 89 2.76 3.81 4.24
C TYR A 89 3.20 4.54 2.97
N ASN A 90 3.43 3.83 1.87
CA ASN A 90 4.15 4.35 0.71
C ASN A 90 3.24 4.49 -0.51
N ALA A 91 2.41 3.49 -0.80
CA ALA A 91 1.64 3.46 -2.04
C ALA A 91 0.49 4.49 -2.07
N LEU A 92 0.01 4.95 -0.92
CA LEU A 92 -0.98 6.01 -0.80
C LEU A 92 -0.34 7.40 -0.78
N GLU A 93 -0.85 8.34 -1.58
CA GLU A 93 -0.46 9.76 -1.52
C GLU A 93 -1.03 10.46 -0.28
N GLU A 94 -2.21 10.06 0.17
CA GLU A 94 -2.79 10.47 1.45
C GLU A 94 -3.08 9.22 2.27
N SER A 95 -2.33 9.06 3.35
CA SER A 95 -2.43 7.92 4.26
C SER A 95 -2.50 8.42 5.68
N LEU A 96 -3.66 8.28 6.31
CA LEU A 96 -3.86 8.57 7.73
C LEU A 96 -2.91 7.72 8.60
N PRO A 97 -2.65 6.42 8.31
CA PRO A 97 -1.59 5.66 8.98
C PRO A 97 -0.21 6.29 8.89
N ARG A 98 0.20 6.74 7.69
CA ARG A 98 1.49 7.43 7.51
C ARG A 98 1.53 8.72 8.33
N GLU A 99 0.47 9.52 8.27
CA GLU A 99 0.39 10.78 9.01
C GLU A 99 0.48 10.56 10.53
N ARG A 100 -0.24 9.56 11.06
CA ARG A 100 -0.19 9.18 12.48
C ARG A 100 1.19 8.69 12.88
N TYR A 101 1.77 7.76 12.11
CA TYR A 101 3.11 7.23 12.36
C TYR A 101 4.15 8.36 12.48
N TRP A 102 4.18 9.29 11.52
CA TRP A 102 5.13 10.41 11.56
C TRP A 102 4.86 11.41 12.68
N LYS A 103 3.60 11.65 13.04
CA LYS A 103 3.24 12.48 14.21
C LYS A 103 3.76 11.85 15.51
N THR A 104 3.53 10.55 15.72
CA THR A 104 4.00 9.82 16.91
C THR A 104 5.53 9.82 16.95
N ARG A 105 6.21 9.49 15.84
CA ARG A 105 7.68 9.53 15.77
C ARG A 105 8.27 10.92 16.02
N ALA A 106 7.65 11.97 15.48
CA ALA A 106 8.08 13.34 15.71
C ALA A 106 7.91 13.77 17.18
N ALA A 107 6.90 13.26 17.88
CA ALA A 107 6.72 13.49 19.31
C ALA A 107 7.79 12.77 20.16
N GLU A 108 8.09 11.51 19.85
CA GLU A 108 9.14 10.72 20.52
C GLU A 108 10.53 11.37 20.38
N LEU A 109 10.86 11.84 19.17
CA LEU A 109 12.14 12.52 18.90
C LEU A 109 12.30 13.85 19.66
N LYS A 110 11.19 14.52 20.01
CA LYS A 110 11.22 15.75 20.82
C LYS A 110 11.40 15.46 22.31
N GLN A 111 10.87 14.33 22.80
CA GLN A 111 10.99 13.93 24.20
C GLN A 111 12.40 13.38 24.52
N ASN A 112 13.05 12.69 23.58
CA ASN A 112 14.43 12.20 23.76
C ASN A 112 15.53 13.29 23.63
N LYS A 113 15.17 14.57 23.51
CA LYS A 113 16.10 15.71 23.45
C LYS A 113 16.07 16.58 24.72
N GLN A 114 15.34 16.17 25.76
CA GLN A 114 15.35 16.77 27.10
C GLN A 114 16.11 15.87 28.08
#